data_AF-A0A953ZCA0-F1
#
_entry.id   AF-A0A953ZCA0-F1
#
_cell.length_a   1.000
_cell.length_b   1.000
_cell.length_c   1.000
_cell.angle_alpha   90.00
_cell.angle_beta   90.00
_cell.angle_gamma   90.00
#
_symmetry.space_group_name_H-M   'P 1'
#
loop_
_entity.id
_entity.type
_entity.pdbx_description
1 polymer ?
#
loop_
_entity_poly.entity_id
_entity_poly.type
_entity_poly.pdbx_seq_one_letter_code
_entity_poly.pdbx_strand_id
1 'polypeptide(L)'
;DGTTEAKWVGFEGEEKSLAGVLEKLSGLSRRVSDRKAESISQLDDAFNVADLAKAETDAKKVRLELMVVGAEGRISDLQTSFQNEKATHESDAQEFENLIRNLPRLKIPVKLEKSDPDGEITYSDYTRGVTHIDLGYSDGVRIGQRFEVWRRHGFEKDEFVGVIEVIRMLSAHYSLCTVLTLTDENDPVSKGDQIMSKIWHDGKFLSIALHGSYEPPNEAYSKERLTEMLKQLGVTVVEKVQPGTDIVILGSNLLGDEWYRRARNDLRFETLKEDDIRIYVDPR
;
A
#
# COMPACT_ATOMS: atom_id res chain seq x y z
N ASP A 1 18.86 -16.13 147.72
CA ASP A 1 17.59 -15.78 147.06
C ASP A 1 17.77 -14.46 146.35
N GLY A 2 17.61 -14.26 145.04
CA GLY A 2 16.95 -14.98 143.97
C GLY A 2 16.46 -13.91 142.99
N THR A 3 16.55 -14.18 141.68
CA THR A 3 15.96 -13.46 140.52
C THR A 3 16.70 -12.31 139.82
N THR A 4 16.73 -12.49 138.50
CA THR A 4 17.34 -11.82 137.35
C THR A 4 16.62 -10.56 136.85
N GLU A 5 17.38 -9.55 136.42
CA GLU A 5 16.92 -8.53 135.46
C GLU A 5 17.98 -8.34 134.36
N ALA A 6 17.57 -8.59 133.11
CA ALA A 6 18.38 -8.35 131.92
C ALA A 6 18.18 -6.92 131.42
N LYS A 7 19.26 -6.14 131.37
CA LYS A 7 19.27 -4.75 130.90
C LYS A 7 19.69 -4.71 129.43
N TRP A 8 18.76 -4.32 128.55
CA TRP A 8 19.01 -4.01 127.15
C TRP A 8 19.74 -2.66 127.05
N VAL A 9 20.84 -2.60 126.30
CA VAL A 9 21.51 -1.35 125.90
C VAL A 9 21.35 -1.22 124.39
N GLY A 10 20.60 -0.20 123.96
CA GLY A 10 20.15 0.01 122.59
C GLY A 10 21.22 0.56 121.64
N PHE A 11 21.11 0.16 120.38
CA PHE A 11 21.87 0.63 119.22
C PHE A 11 21.28 1.96 118.69
N GLU A 12 21.78 3.13 119.12
CA GLU A 12 21.33 4.46 118.64
C GLU A 12 22.11 5.00 117.42
N GLY A 13 23.11 4.25 116.90
CA GLY A 13 23.95 4.66 115.77
C GLY A 13 23.41 4.33 114.38
N GLU A 14 22.46 3.40 114.25
CA GLU A 14 22.00 2.88 112.95
C GLU A 14 20.78 3.63 112.38
N GLU A 15 19.99 4.32 113.22
CA GLU A 15 18.74 4.97 112.78
C GLU A 15 18.96 6.24 111.94
N LYS A 16 20.01 7.04 112.21
CA LYS A 16 20.33 8.23 111.39
C LYS A 16 20.91 7.88 110.02
N SER A 17 21.55 6.72 109.89
CA SER A 17 21.99 6.15 108.62
C SER A 17 20.78 5.69 107.78
N LEU A 18 19.79 5.07 108.43
CA LEU A 18 18.60 4.54 107.78
C LEU A 18 17.71 5.64 107.15
N ALA A 19 17.54 6.78 107.84
CA ALA A 19 16.70 7.88 107.36
C ALA A 19 17.24 8.55 106.08
N GLY A 20 18.55 8.79 106.00
CA GLY A 20 19.19 9.33 104.79
C GLY A 20 19.22 8.35 103.62
N VAL A 21 19.22 7.05 103.91
CA VAL A 21 19.07 5.99 102.91
C VAL A 21 17.63 5.95 102.38
N LEU A 22 16.62 6.10 103.25
CA LEU A 22 15.20 6.15 102.88
C LEU A 22 14.84 7.35 102.00
N GLU A 23 15.39 8.54 102.27
CA GLU A 23 15.18 9.73 101.44
C GLU A 23 15.83 9.58 100.05
N LYS A 24 17.04 9.01 99.99
CA LYS A 24 17.68 8.68 98.71
C LYS A 24 16.89 7.61 97.95
N LEU A 25 16.33 6.62 98.64
CA LEU A 25 15.48 5.58 98.05
C LEU A 25 14.17 6.15 97.50
N SER A 26 13.52 7.07 98.22
CA SER A 26 12.29 7.70 97.74
C SER A 26 12.57 8.63 96.55
N GLY A 27 13.67 9.38 96.56
CA GLY A 27 14.11 10.21 95.43
C GLY A 27 14.59 9.40 94.22
N LEU A 28 15.11 8.19 94.43
CA LEU A 28 15.45 7.25 93.35
C LEU A 28 14.17 6.59 92.79
N SER A 29 13.26 6.17 93.66
CA SER A 29 11.96 5.60 93.28
C SER A 29 11.15 6.57 92.42
N ARG A 30 11.11 7.85 92.80
CA ARG A 30 10.44 8.90 92.02
C ARG A 30 11.08 9.10 90.64
N ARG A 31 12.42 9.19 90.57
CA ARG A 31 13.15 9.26 89.27
C ARG A 31 12.94 8.03 88.39
N VAL A 32 12.81 6.85 88.98
CA VAL A 32 12.49 5.61 88.26
C VAL A 32 11.05 5.65 87.74
N SER A 33 10.11 6.17 88.54
CA SER A 33 8.72 6.36 88.12
C SER A 33 8.60 7.37 86.98
N ASP A 34 9.26 8.52 87.08
CA ASP A 34 9.21 9.58 86.07
C ASP A 34 9.85 9.12 84.75
N ARG A 35 11.00 8.43 84.80
CA ARG A 35 11.61 7.83 83.60
C ARG A 35 10.75 6.72 82.99
N LYS A 36 10.08 5.91 83.82
CA LYS A 36 9.14 4.90 83.31
C LYS A 36 7.96 5.56 82.61
N ALA A 37 7.40 6.62 83.17
CA ALA A 37 6.31 7.37 82.56
C ALA A 37 6.74 8.03 81.23
N GLU A 38 7.93 8.64 81.18
CA GLU A 38 8.50 9.19 79.94
C GLU A 38 8.75 8.11 78.88
N SER A 39 9.32 6.96 79.27
CA SER A 39 9.53 5.84 78.33
C SER A 39 8.21 5.26 77.82
N ILE A 40 7.18 5.17 78.66
CA ILE A 40 5.85 4.69 78.24
C ILE A 40 5.24 5.68 77.25
N SER A 41 5.33 6.99 77.51
CA SER A 41 4.84 8.01 76.58
C SER A 41 5.57 7.98 75.24
N GLN A 42 6.90 7.83 75.25
CA GLN A 42 7.70 7.73 74.02
C GLN A 42 7.37 6.47 73.22
N LEU A 43 7.08 5.36 73.90
CA LEU A 43 6.64 4.13 73.26
C LEU A 43 5.26 4.29 72.64
N ASP A 44 4.31 4.90 73.34
CA ASP A 44 2.96 5.16 72.80
C ASP A 44 3.01 6.08 71.57
N ASP A 45 3.81 7.14 71.60
CA ASP A 45 4.00 8.03 70.45
C ASP A 45 4.64 7.30 69.26
N ALA A 46 5.65 6.45 69.52
CA ALA A 46 6.29 5.64 68.48
C ALA A 46 5.33 4.60 67.88
N PHE A 47 4.48 3.98 68.70
CA PHE A 47 3.44 3.04 68.25
C PHE A 47 2.41 3.75 67.37
N ASN A 48 1.91 4.91 67.80
CA ASN A 48 0.95 5.69 67.03
C ASN A 48 1.52 6.13 65.67
N VAL A 49 2.78 6.57 65.62
CA VAL A 49 3.46 6.94 64.37
C VAL A 49 3.66 5.72 63.45
N ALA A 50 4.02 4.57 64.02
CA ALA A 50 4.20 3.33 63.26
C ALA A 50 2.88 2.82 62.66
N ASP A 51 1.78 2.87 63.42
CA ASP A 51 0.45 2.47 62.96
C ASP A 51 -0.06 3.40 61.84
N LEU A 52 0.17 4.71 61.97
CA LEU A 52 -0.15 5.69 60.93
C LEU A 52 0.65 5.46 59.65
N ALA A 53 1.96 5.24 59.76
CA ALA A 53 2.83 4.94 58.63
C ALA A 53 2.40 3.63 57.93
N LYS A 54 2.04 2.61 58.70
CA LYS A 54 1.56 1.33 58.16
C LYS A 54 0.23 1.51 57.42
N ALA A 55 -0.73 2.22 58.02
CA ALA A 55 -2.01 2.53 57.39
C ALA A 55 -1.83 3.31 56.06
N GLU A 56 -0.90 4.27 56.01
CA GLU A 56 -0.56 4.97 54.77
C GLU A 56 0.04 4.05 53.70
N THR A 57 0.93 3.13 54.09
CA THR A 57 1.51 2.18 53.14
C THR A 57 0.48 1.21 52.59
N ASP A 58 -0.44 0.74 53.43
CA ASP A 58 -1.54 -0.14 53.03
C ASP A 58 -2.51 0.60 52.09
N ALA A 59 -2.84 1.86 52.40
CA ALA A 59 -3.67 2.69 51.52
C ALA A 59 -3.02 2.97 50.15
N LYS A 60 -1.70 3.23 50.12
CA LYS A 60 -0.94 3.38 48.86
C LYS A 60 -0.92 2.08 48.05
N LYS A 61 -0.77 0.93 48.72
CA LYS A 61 -0.78 -0.39 48.07
C LYS A 61 -2.12 -0.69 47.42
N VAL A 62 -3.23 -0.49 48.13
CA VAL A 62 -4.59 -0.68 47.59
C VAL A 62 -4.84 0.23 46.40
N ARG A 63 -4.38 1.49 46.45
CA ARG A 63 -4.51 2.43 45.33
C ARG A 63 -3.73 1.98 44.09
N LEU A 64 -2.52 1.44 44.28
CA LEU A 64 -1.71 0.91 43.17
C LEU A 64 -2.35 -0.34 42.57
N GLU A 65 -2.86 -1.26 43.40
CA GLU A 65 -3.58 -2.45 42.94
C GLU A 65 -4.82 -2.06 42.11
N LEU A 66 -5.58 -1.05 42.55
CA LEU A 66 -6.73 -0.56 41.80
C LEU A 66 -6.33 0.07 40.45
N MET A 67 -5.19 0.77 40.39
CA MET A 67 -4.66 1.31 39.12
C MET A 67 -4.20 0.22 38.17
N VAL A 68 -3.60 -0.86 38.68
CA VAL A 68 -3.18 -2.02 37.87
C VAL A 68 -4.41 -2.69 37.26
N VAL A 69 -5.44 -2.98 38.05
CA VAL A 69 -6.69 -3.58 37.56
C VAL A 69 -7.36 -2.68 36.50
N GLY A 70 -7.39 -1.36 36.72
CA GLY A 70 -7.91 -0.41 35.73
C GLY A 70 -7.05 -0.25 34.48
N ALA A 71 -5.75 -0.55 34.54
CA ALA A 71 -4.88 -0.59 33.38
C ALA A 71 -5.06 -1.90 32.59
N GLU A 72 -5.18 -3.04 33.27
CA GLU A 72 -5.45 -4.34 32.67
C GLU A 72 -6.77 -4.36 31.90
N GLY A 73 -7.83 -3.78 32.46
CA GLY A 73 -9.11 -3.64 31.76
C GLY A 73 -8.98 -2.85 30.44
N ARG A 74 -8.27 -1.71 30.46
CA ARG A 74 -8.02 -0.91 29.25
C ARG A 74 -7.17 -1.64 28.22
N ILE A 75 -6.19 -2.44 28.65
CA ILE A 75 -5.38 -3.26 27.75
C ILE A 75 -6.24 -4.33 27.10
N SER A 76 -7.11 -4.99 27.86
CA SER A 76 -8.07 -5.97 27.34
C SER A 76 -8.99 -5.34 26.29
N ASP A 77 -9.60 -4.20 26.60
CA ASP A 77 -10.51 -3.50 25.68
C ASP A 77 -9.80 -3.09 24.37
N LEU A 78 -8.57 -2.57 24.48
CA LEU A 78 -7.74 -2.22 23.31
C LEU A 78 -7.35 -3.44 22.49
N GLN A 79 -7.05 -4.57 23.13
CA GLN A 79 -6.77 -5.82 22.41
C GLN A 79 -8.01 -6.30 21.67
N THR A 80 -9.19 -6.23 22.28
CA THR A 80 -10.44 -6.60 21.61
C THR A 80 -10.76 -5.67 20.45
N SER A 81 -10.62 -4.35 20.61
CA SER A 81 -10.87 -3.41 19.51
C SER A 81 -9.91 -3.62 18.35
N PHE A 82 -8.62 -3.84 18.64
CA PHE A 82 -7.60 -4.10 17.63
C PHE A 82 -7.85 -5.41 16.87
N GLN A 83 -8.26 -6.48 17.56
CA GLN A 83 -8.59 -7.74 16.91
C GLN A 83 -9.82 -7.60 16.00
N ASN A 84 -10.83 -6.84 16.43
CA ASN A 84 -12.01 -6.58 15.61
C ASN A 84 -11.66 -5.75 14.36
N GLU A 85 -10.87 -4.68 14.51
CA GLU A 85 -10.43 -3.84 13.39
C GLU A 85 -9.56 -4.63 12.39
N LYS A 86 -8.67 -5.48 12.91
CA LYS A 86 -7.87 -6.38 12.09
C LYS A 86 -8.74 -7.37 11.32
N ALA A 87 -9.73 -7.97 11.97
CA ALA A 87 -10.66 -8.91 11.32
C ALA A 87 -11.50 -8.20 10.23
N THR A 88 -11.94 -6.97 10.47
CA THR A 88 -12.64 -6.18 9.44
C THR A 88 -11.75 -5.88 8.25
N HIS A 89 -10.51 -5.46 8.48
CA HIS A 89 -9.57 -5.20 7.39
C HIS A 89 -9.17 -6.45 6.62
N GLU A 90 -9.07 -7.61 7.29
CA GLU A 90 -8.85 -8.90 6.62
C GLU A 90 -10.05 -9.31 5.77
N SER A 91 -11.28 -9.08 6.24
CA SER A 91 -12.51 -9.30 5.47
C SER A 91 -12.55 -8.39 4.24
N ASP A 92 -12.31 -7.10 4.41
CA ASP A 92 -12.29 -6.12 3.31
C ASP A 92 -11.22 -6.50 2.28
N ALA A 93 -10.02 -6.89 2.72
CA ALA A 93 -8.95 -7.33 1.83
C ALA A 93 -9.36 -8.57 1.01
N GLN A 94 -10.03 -9.54 1.63
CA GLN A 94 -10.57 -10.71 0.92
C GLN A 94 -11.66 -10.34 -0.08
N GLU A 95 -12.55 -9.40 0.28
CA GLU A 95 -13.57 -8.89 -0.64
C GLU A 95 -12.93 -8.18 -1.83
N PHE A 96 -11.93 -7.31 -1.61
CA PHE A 96 -11.18 -6.67 -2.68
C PHE A 96 -10.43 -7.68 -3.55
N GLU A 97 -9.80 -8.69 -2.96
CA GLU A 97 -9.16 -9.77 -3.73
C GLU A 97 -10.16 -10.54 -4.59
N ASN A 98 -11.32 -10.88 -4.03
CA ASN A 98 -12.40 -11.55 -4.76
C ASN A 98 -12.94 -10.67 -5.90
N LEU A 99 -13.07 -9.37 -5.66
CA LEU A 99 -13.50 -8.39 -6.66
C LEU A 99 -12.46 -8.26 -7.77
N ILE A 100 -11.16 -8.20 -7.43
CA ILE A 100 -10.04 -8.21 -8.39
C ILE A 100 -10.00 -9.51 -9.19
N ARG A 101 -10.26 -10.67 -8.58
CA ARG A 101 -10.36 -11.96 -9.30
C ARG A 101 -11.52 -12.01 -10.27
N ASN A 102 -12.61 -11.30 -9.97
CA ASN A 102 -13.82 -11.26 -10.80
C ASN A 102 -13.79 -10.14 -11.86
N LEU A 103 -13.04 -9.06 -11.65
CA LEU A 103 -12.90 -7.95 -12.60
C LEU A 103 -12.34 -8.32 -13.99
N PRO A 104 -11.36 -9.22 -14.18
CA PRO A 104 -10.92 -9.62 -15.52
C PRO A 104 -11.98 -10.42 -16.29
N ARG A 105 -13.14 -10.73 -15.69
CA ARG A 105 -14.31 -11.25 -16.42
C ARG A 105 -15.22 -10.16 -16.97
N LEU A 106 -15.09 -8.92 -16.51
CA LEU A 106 -15.97 -7.79 -16.88
C LEU A 106 -15.37 -6.87 -17.94
N LYS A 107 -14.04 -6.80 -18.04
CA LYS A 107 -13.37 -6.21 -19.20
C LYS A 107 -12.78 -7.35 -20.03
N ILE A 108 -13.59 -7.86 -20.95
CA ILE A 108 -13.08 -8.72 -22.02
C ILE A 108 -12.00 -7.87 -22.72
N PRO A 109 -10.71 -8.26 -22.67
CA PRO A 109 -9.71 -7.55 -23.46
C PRO A 109 -10.21 -7.53 -24.90
N VAL A 110 -10.08 -6.39 -25.60
CA VAL A 110 -10.43 -6.34 -27.02
C VAL A 110 -9.58 -7.40 -27.70
N LYS A 111 -10.22 -8.52 -28.05
CA LYS A 111 -9.56 -9.57 -28.81
C LYS A 111 -9.52 -9.02 -30.22
N LEU A 112 -8.37 -8.51 -30.64
CA LEU A 112 -8.11 -8.18 -32.03
C LEU A 112 -8.11 -9.51 -32.80
N GLU A 113 -9.29 -10.05 -33.06
CA GLU A 113 -9.41 -11.10 -34.05
C GLU A 113 -9.03 -10.46 -35.38
N LYS A 114 -8.01 -10.99 -36.04
CA LYS A 114 -7.48 -10.51 -37.33
C LYS A 114 -8.54 -10.35 -38.44
N SER A 115 -9.79 -10.74 -38.20
CA SER A 115 -10.85 -10.74 -39.21
C SER A 115 -11.63 -9.43 -39.33
N ASP A 116 -11.54 -8.50 -38.37
CA ASP A 116 -12.45 -7.35 -38.40
C ASP A 116 -11.68 -6.09 -38.81
N PRO A 117 -11.87 -5.63 -40.06
CA PRO A 117 -11.23 -4.42 -40.54
C PRO A 117 -11.82 -3.20 -39.83
N ASP A 118 -10.98 -2.22 -39.56
CA ASP A 118 -11.39 -0.98 -38.90
C ASP A 118 -12.20 -0.07 -39.82
N GLY A 119 -11.95 -0.17 -41.13
CA GLY A 119 -12.63 0.59 -42.18
C GLY A 119 -12.16 0.17 -43.56
N GLU A 120 -12.52 0.95 -44.57
CA GLU A 120 -12.17 0.73 -45.96
C GLU A 120 -11.73 1.99 -46.70
N ILE A 121 -11.03 1.76 -47.80
CA ILE A 121 -10.62 2.81 -48.72
C ILE A 121 -11.76 3.11 -49.69
N THR A 122 -12.25 4.35 -49.62
CA THR A 122 -13.43 4.80 -50.38
C THR A 122 -13.06 5.37 -51.74
N TYR A 123 -11.84 5.89 -51.87
CA TYR A 123 -11.29 6.45 -53.10
C TYR A 123 -9.76 6.47 -53.03
N SER A 124 -9.09 6.19 -54.16
CA SER A 124 -7.64 6.27 -54.28
C SER A 124 -7.24 7.04 -55.53
N ASP A 125 -6.29 7.97 -55.39
CA ASP A 125 -5.58 8.64 -56.47
C ASP A 125 -4.11 8.20 -56.44
N TYR A 126 -3.82 7.17 -57.23
CA TYR A 126 -2.49 6.58 -57.34
C TYR A 126 -1.45 7.58 -57.88
N THR A 127 -1.87 8.54 -58.71
CA THR A 127 -0.92 9.49 -59.32
C THR A 127 -0.40 10.49 -58.30
N ARG A 128 -1.24 10.85 -57.32
CA ARG A 128 -0.89 11.78 -56.25
C ARG A 128 -0.45 11.09 -54.96
N GLY A 129 -0.62 9.78 -54.84
CA GLY A 129 -0.36 9.02 -53.61
C GLY A 129 -1.33 9.39 -52.48
N VAL A 130 -2.56 9.78 -52.83
CA VAL A 130 -3.56 10.28 -51.89
C VAL A 130 -4.78 9.36 -51.91
N THR A 131 -5.34 9.07 -50.74
CA THR A 131 -6.48 8.17 -50.59
C THR A 131 -7.49 8.72 -49.59
N HIS A 132 -8.74 8.27 -49.68
CA HIS A 132 -9.81 8.58 -48.74
C HIS A 132 -10.23 7.32 -47.99
N ILE A 133 -10.46 7.45 -46.69
CA ILE A 133 -10.97 6.39 -45.83
C ILE A 133 -12.35 6.77 -45.29
N ASP A 134 -13.17 5.78 -44.95
CA ASP A 134 -14.50 5.90 -44.32
C ASP A 134 -14.47 6.12 -42.80
N LEU A 135 -13.34 6.60 -42.28
CA LEU A 135 -13.18 6.97 -40.88
C LEU A 135 -12.88 8.46 -40.76
N GLY A 136 -13.47 9.12 -39.77
CA GLY A 136 -13.29 10.54 -39.50
C GLY A 136 -13.19 10.87 -38.01
N TYR A 137 -13.39 12.16 -37.70
CA TYR A 137 -13.25 12.65 -36.33
C TYR A 137 -14.35 12.12 -35.39
N SER A 138 -15.56 11.86 -35.91
CA SER A 138 -16.65 11.29 -35.12
C SER A 138 -16.40 9.85 -34.76
N ASP A 139 -15.59 9.15 -35.57
CA ASP A 139 -15.12 7.80 -35.31
C ASP A 139 -13.89 7.80 -34.41
N GLY A 140 -13.36 8.95 -33.99
CA GLY A 140 -12.21 9.01 -33.07
C GLY A 140 -10.83 8.90 -33.75
N VAL A 141 -10.76 9.01 -35.07
CA VAL A 141 -9.49 9.10 -35.82
C VAL A 141 -8.87 10.48 -35.63
N ARG A 142 -7.53 10.54 -35.65
CA ARG A 142 -6.74 11.77 -35.51
C ARG A 142 -5.81 12.00 -36.68
N ILE A 143 -5.44 13.26 -36.91
CA ILE A 143 -4.39 13.61 -37.89
C ILE A 143 -3.05 13.05 -37.40
N GLY A 144 -2.28 12.47 -38.31
CA GLY A 144 -1.04 11.75 -38.02
C GLY A 144 -1.24 10.26 -37.69
N GLN A 145 -2.49 9.81 -37.53
CA GLN A 145 -2.78 8.39 -37.32
C GLN A 145 -2.43 7.58 -38.58
N ARG A 146 -1.84 6.42 -38.38
CA ARG A 146 -1.46 5.49 -39.45
C ARG A 146 -2.29 4.22 -39.41
N PHE A 147 -2.49 3.65 -40.59
CA PHE A 147 -3.20 2.40 -40.79
C PHE A 147 -2.44 1.51 -41.78
N GLU A 148 -2.42 0.22 -41.49
CA GLU A 148 -2.01 -0.80 -42.44
C GLU A 148 -3.14 -1.04 -43.44
N VAL A 149 -2.80 -1.13 -44.72
CA VAL A 149 -3.74 -1.41 -45.80
C VAL A 149 -3.60 -2.87 -46.21
N TRP A 150 -4.72 -3.57 -46.21
CA TRP A 150 -4.81 -5.00 -46.51
C TRP A 150 -5.83 -5.25 -47.61
N ARG A 151 -5.45 -6.10 -48.56
CA ARG A 151 -6.34 -6.58 -49.61
C ARG A 151 -6.84 -7.97 -49.27
N ARG A 152 -8.16 -8.12 -49.21
CA ARG A 152 -8.82 -9.41 -48.96
C ARG A 152 -9.18 -10.07 -50.27
N HIS A 153 -8.59 -11.23 -50.52
CA HIS A 153 -8.89 -12.07 -51.69
C HIS A 153 -9.91 -13.18 -51.35
N GLY A 154 -10.69 -13.02 -50.28
CA GLY A 154 -11.73 -13.96 -49.86
C GLY A 154 -11.18 -15.20 -49.16
N PHE A 155 -11.00 -16.30 -49.89
CA PHE A 155 -10.47 -17.57 -49.34
C PHE A 155 -8.94 -17.64 -49.30
N GLU A 156 -8.28 -16.74 -50.03
CA GLU A 156 -6.82 -16.62 -50.02
C GLU A 156 -6.33 -15.78 -48.84
N LYS A 157 -5.02 -15.85 -48.59
CA LYS A 157 -4.38 -15.12 -47.50
C LYS A 157 -4.47 -13.61 -47.74
N ASP A 158 -4.94 -12.86 -46.75
CA ASP A 158 -4.93 -11.40 -46.77
C ASP A 158 -3.52 -10.89 -47.11
N GLU A 159 -3.48 -9.95 -48.06
CA GLU A 159 -2.25 -9.40 -48.62
C GLU A 159 -2.00 -8.00 -48.05
N PHE A 160 -0.80 -7.77 -47.53
CA PHE A 160 -0.39 -6.47 -47.04
C PHE A 160 0.04 -5.58 -48.21
N VAL A 161 -0.70 -4.50 -48.45
CA VAL A 161 -0.50 -3.58 -49.59
C VAL A 161 0.44 -2.44 -49.21
N GLY A 162 0.32 -1.90 -48.00
CA GLY A 162 1.12 -0.74 -47.60
C GLY A 162 0.62 -0.03 -46.35
N VAL A 163 1.10 1.20 -46.15
CA VAL A 163 0.75 2.04 -44.98
C VAL A 163 0.26 3.39 -45.45
N ILE A 164 -0.81 3.86 -44.82
CA ILE A 164 -1.37 5.19 -45.05
C ILE A 164 -1.33 6.01 -43.76
N GLU A 165 -1.27 7.33 -43.90
CA GLU A 165 -1.34 8.27 -42.80
C GLU A 165 -2.39 9.34 -43.04
N VAL A 166 -3.22 9.59 -42.02
CA VAL A 166 -4.25 10.62 -42.03
C VAL A 166 -3.61 12.00 -42.02
N ILE A 167 -3.78 12.76 -43.10
CA ILE A 167 -3.22 14.12 -43.22
C ILE A 167 -4.26 15.20 -42.96
N ARG A 168 -5.56 14.91 -43.17
CA ARG A 168 -6.64 15.89 -42.99
C ARG A 168 -7.99 15.21 -42.82
N MET A 169 -8.84 15.76 -41.95
CA MET A 169 -10.25 15.37 -41.85
C MET A 169 -11.08 16.05 -42.94
N LEU A 170 -11.86 15.28 -43.68
CA LEU A 170 -12.76 15.81 -44.73
C LEU A 170 -14.16 16.05 -44.17
N SER A 171 -14.65 15.15 -43.32
CA SER A 171 -15.96 15.25 -42.67
C SER A 171 -16.01 14.43 -41.37
N ALA A 172 -17.21 14.21 -40.82
CA ALA A 172 -17.44 13.40 -39.62
C ALA A 172 -16.91 11.97 -39.74
N HIS A 173 -17.11 11.34 -40.91
CA HIS A 173 -16.79 9.93 -41.18
C HIS A 173 -15.88 9.75 -42.39
N TYR A 174 -15.12 10.79 -42.78
CA TYR A 174 -14.20 10.69 -43.91
C TYR A 174 -12.92 11.47 -43.65
N SER A 175 -11.80 10.84 -44.00
CA SER A 175 -10.47 11.43 -43.89
C SER A 175 -9.68 11.30 -45.19
N LEU A 176 -8.81 12.29 -45.40
CA LEU A 176 -7.79 12.31 -46.43
C LEU A 176 -6.49 11.75 -45.86
N CYS A 177 -5.94 10.77 -46.56
CA CYS A 177 -4.72 10.09 -46.21
C CYS A 177 -3.68 10.20 -47.32
N THR A 178 -2.40 10.16 -46.95
CA THR A 178 -1.30 9.96 -47.90
C THR A 178 -0.76 8.56 -47.76
N VAL A 179 -0.35 7.95 -48.87
CA VAL A 179 0.36 6.67 -48.87
C VAL A 179 1.80 6.93 -48.44
N LEU A 180 2.28 6.22 -47.43
CA LEU A 180 3.65 6.32 -46.92
C LEU A 180 4.55 5.26 -47.55
N THR A 181 4.07 4.02 -47.57
CA THR A 181 4.80 2.86 -48.09
C THR A 181 3.87 1.97 -48.87
N LEU A 182 4.42 1.31 -49.89
CA LEU A 182 3.77 0.29 -50.70
C LEU A 182 4.64 -0.96 -50.73
N THR A 183 4.01 -2.11 -50.73
CA THR A 183 4.70 -3.40 -50.93
C THR A 183 5.15 -3.56 -52.39
N ASP A 184 4.28 -3.22 -53.34
CA ASP A 184 4.57 -3.20 -54.77
C ASP A 184 4.07 -1.89 -55.39
N GLU A 185 4.94 -1.15 -56.07
CA GLU A 185 4.59 0.09 -56.75
C GLU A 185 3.65 -0.14 -57.95
N ASN A 186 3.66 -1.35 -58.53
CA ASN A 186 2.78 -1.71 -59.65
C ASN A 186 1.37 -2.11 -59.19
N ASP A 187 1.20 -2.36 -57.89
CA ASP A 187 -0.07 -2.72 -57.30
C ASP A 187 -0.47 -1.71 -56.20
N PRO A 188 -0.91 -0.49 -56.60
CA PRO A 188 -1.21 0.56 -55.65
C PRO A 188 -2.47 0.25 -54.83
N VAL A 189 -2.57 0.98 -53.74
CA VAL A 189 -3.76 1.06 -52.90
C VAL A 189 -5.00 1.38 -53.73
N SER A 190 -6.04 0.57 -53.56
CA SER A 190 -7.26 0.59 -54.38
C SER A 190 -8.52 0.76 -53.53
N LYS A 191 -9.61 1.19 -54.17
CA LYS A 191 -10.91 1.30 -53.50
C LYS A 191 -11.39 -0.09 -53.06
N GLY A 192 -11.86 -0.20 -51.82
CA GLY A 192 -12.32 -1.43 -51.19
C GLY A 192 -11.23 -2.19 -50.42
N ASP A 193 -9.96 -1.76 -50.53
CA ASP A 193 -8.91 -2.25 -49.64
C ASP A 193 -9.27 -1.90 -48.19
N GLN A 194 -9.01 -2.83 -47.28
CA GLN A 194 -9.38 -2.73 -45.88
C GLN A 194 -8.24 -2.08 -45.10
N ILE A 195 -8.58 -1.33 -44.06
CA ILE A 195 -7.59 -0.70 -43.18
C ILE A 195 -7.66 -1.30 -41.79
N MET A 196 -6.50 -1.40 -41.13
CA MET A 196 -6.42 -1.85 -39.75
C MET A 196 -5.33 -1.11 -38.97
N SER A 197 -5.52 -1.01 -37.66
CA SER A 197 -4.52 -0.51 -36.73
C SER A 197 -4.39 -1.46 -35.53
N LYS A 198 -3.15 -1.69 -35.10
CA LYS A 198 -2.87 -2.43 -33.86
C LYS A 198 -2.95 -1.57 -32.60
N ILE A 199 -3.11 -0.26 -32.72
CA ILE A 199 -3.12 0.67 -31.58
C ILE A 199 -4.46 1.41 -31.41
N TRP A 200 -5.37 1.20 -32.35
CA TRP A 200 -6.69 1.82 -32.42
C TRP A 200 -7.68 0.81 -32.95
N HIS A 201 -8.88 0.73 -32.38
CA HIS A 201 -9.94 -0.14 -32.86
C HIS A 201 -11.31 0.43 -32.48
N ASP A 202 -12.28 0.38 -33.40
CA ASP A 202 -13.69 0.77 -33.18
C ASP A 202 -13.84 2.11 -32.42
N GLY A 203 -13.10 3.12 -32.88
CA GLY A 203 -13.11 4.47 -32.33
C GLY A 203 -12.51 4.65 -30.94
N LYS A 204 -11.78 3.66 -30.45
CA LYS A 204 -11.05 3.73 -29.18
C LYS A 204 -9.58 3.44 -29.39
N PHE A 205 -8.75 4.26 -28.75
CA PHE A 205 -7.35 3.92 -28.60
C PHE A 205 -7.20 2.83 -27.54
N LEU A 206 -6.39 1.84 -27.86
CA LEU A 206 -6.14 0.71 -26.98
C LEU A 206 -5.25 1.14 -25.79
N SER A 207 -5.47 0.56 -24.63
CA SER A 207 -4.61 0.77 -23.46
C SER A 207 -3.38 -0.12 -23.58
N ILE A 208 -2.20 0.50 -23.56
CA ILE A 208 -0.92 -0.19 -23.78
C ILE A 208 -0.05 -0.18 -22.53
N ALA A 209 0.53 -1.32 -22.18
CA ALA A 209 1.61 -1.42 -21.19
C ALA A 209 2.95 -1.70 -21.87
N LEU A 210 4.02 -1.05 -21.42
CA LEU A 210 5.39 -1.26 -21.93
C LEU A 210 6.20 -2.09 -20.93
N HIS A 211 6.66 -3.27 -21.35
CA HIS A 211 7.41 -4.22 -20.52
C HIS A 211 8.72 -4.66 -21.18
N GLY A 212 9.73 -4.93 -20.36
CA GLY A 212 11.11 -5.13 -20.82
C GLY A 212 11.95 -3.85 -20.83
N SER A 213 13.13 -3.95 -21.43
CA SER A 213 14.15 -2.90 -21.51
C SER A 213 14.08 -2.19 -22.85
N TYR A 214 13.98 -0.87 -22.82
CA TYR A 214 13.89 0.00 -23.99
C TYR A 214 15.11 0.92 -24.01
N GLU A 215 16.21 0.40 -24.56
CA GLU A 215 17.45 1.15 -24.69
C GLU A 215 18.07 0.87 -26.06
N PRO A 216 18.38 1.92 -26.84
CA PRO A 216 19.19 1.76 -28.03
C PRO A 216 20.56 1.17 -27.70
N PRO A 217 21.09 0.23 -28.50
CA PRO A 217 20.65 -0.13 -29.85
C PRO A 217 19.68 -1.32 -29.93
N ASN A 218 19.33 -1.93 -28.78
CA ASN A 218 18.50 -3.14 -28.79
C ASN A 218 17.06 -2.84 -29.20
N GLU A 219 16.57 -1.67 -28.80
CA GLU A 219 15.28 -1.10 -29.20
C GLU A 219 15.53 0.25 -29.90
N ALA A 220 14.63 0.66 -30.79
CA ALA A 220 14.73 1.91 -31.54
C ALA A 220 14.59 3.14 -30.64
N TYR A 221 13.73 3.06 -29.62
CA TYR A 221 13.43 4.18 -28.72
C TYR A 221 13.62 3.83 -27.25
N SER A 222 13.85 4.88 -26.44
CA SER A 222 13.73 4.74 -24.99
C SER A 222 12.26 4.57 -24.59
N LYS A 223 12.02 4.01 -23.40
CA LYS A 223 10.66 3.82 -22.87
C LYS A 223 9.89 5.14 -22.81
N GLU A 224 10.56 6.21 -22.38
CA GLU A 224 10.00 7.55 -22.25
C GLU A 224 9.62 8.10 -23.63
N ARG A 225 10.55 7.97 -24.60
CA ARG A 225 10.33 8.47 -25.95
C ARG A 225 9.17 7.74 -26.63
N LEU A 226 9.12 6.42 -26.53
CA LEU A 226 8.03 5.62 -27.09
C LEU A 226 6.68 5.97 -26.42
N THR A 227 6.70 6.18 -25.10
CA THR A 227 5.52 6.60 -24.34
C THR A 227 4.99 7.95 -24.81
N GLU A 228 5.87 8.93 -25.06
CA GLU A 228 5.49 10.25 -25.59
C GLU A 228 4.85 10.12 -26.97
N MET A 229 5.45 9.34 -27.87
CA MET A 229 4.96 9.15 -29.24
C MET A 229 3.58 8.48 -29.25
N LEU A 230 3.38 7.43 -28.44
CA LEU A 230 2.08 6.79 -28.27
C LEU A 230 1.02 7.75 -27.71
N LYS A 231 1.38 8.54 -26.69
CA LYS A 231 0.46 9.54 -26.10
C LYS A 231 0.08 10.64 -27.09
N GLN A 232 0.99 11.07 -27.96
CA GLN A 232 0.71 12.06 -29.00
C GLN A 232 -0.37 11.57 -29.97
N LEU A 233 -0.39 10.28 -30.29
CA LEU A 233 -1.42 9.66 -31.12
C LEU A 233 -2.77 9.50 -30.38
N GLY A 234 -2.79 9.59 -29.04
CA GLY A 234 -4.00 9.43 -28.23
C GLY A 234 -4.08 8.09 -27.48
N VAL A 235 -3.04 7.27 -27.58
CA VAL A 235 -2.94 5.98 -26.87
C VAL A 235 -2.73 6.21 -25.38
N THR A 236 -3.45 5.43 -24.56
CA THR A 236 -3.27 5.45 -23.11
C THR A 236 -2.17 4.47 -22.72
N VAL A 237 -1.02 4.99 -22.31
CA VAL A 237 0.11 4.18 -21.84
C VAL A 237 0.06 4.02 -20.32
N VAL A 238 -0.01 2.78 -19.85
CA VAL A 238 0.02 2.41 -18.43
C VAL A 238 1.36 1.83 -18.03
N GLU A 239 1.81 2.12 -16.80
CA GLU A 239 3.12 1.67 -16.31
C GLU A 239 3.15 0.17 -15.99
N LYS A 240 2.02 -0.37 -15.55
CA LYS A 240 1.84 -1.77 -15.15
C LYS A 240 0.59 -2.32 -15.81
N VAL A 241 0.62 -3.59 -16.19
CA VAL A 241 -0.58 -4.27 -16.67
C VAL A 241 -1.66 -4.29 -15.58
N GLN A 242 -2.84 -3.79 -15.92
CA GLN A 242 -3.99 -3.67 -15.04
C GLN A 242 -5.25 -4.22 -15.75
N PRO A 243 -6.34 -4.51 -15.01
CA PRO A 243 -7.62 -4.83 -15.63
C PRO A 243 -8.11 -3.71 -16.57
N GLY A 244 -8.04 -3.97 -17.88
CA GLY A 244 -8.33 -3.00 -18.94
C GLY A 244 -7.12 -2.57 -19.76
N THR A 245 -5.92 -3.12 -19.51
CA THR A 245 -4.84 -3.12 -20.50
C THR A 245 -5.24 -4.05 -21.65
N ASP A 246 -5.20 -3.54 -22.87
CA ASP A 246 -5.55 -4.31 -24.07
C ASP A 246 -4.30 -5.00 -24.64
N ILE A 247 -3.20 -4.26 -24.74
CA ILE A 247 -1.96 -4.71 -25.37
C ILE A 247 -0.75 -4.49 -24.46
N VAL A 248 0.19 -5.41 -24.52
CA VAL A 248 1.51 -5.32 -23.91
C VAL A 248 2.55 -5.25 -25.02
N ILE A 249 3.31 -4.17 -25.07
CA ILE A 249 4.48 -4.08 -25.93
C ILE A 249 5.67 -4.61 -25.16
N LEU A 250 6.41 -5.50 -25.81
CA LEU A 250 7.59 -6.17 -25.29
C LEU A 250 8.83 -5.52 -25.91
N GLY A 251 9.70 -4.99 -25.06
CA GLY A 251 11.07 -4.64 -25.40
C GLY A 251 12.04 -5.78 -25.10
N SER A 252 13.33 -5.46 -25.06
CA SER A 252 14.41 -6.41 -24.83
C SER A 252 14.48 -6.91 -23.38
N ASN A 253 15.33 -7.90 -23.12
CA ASN A 253 15.61 -8.44 -21.77
C ASN A 253 14.36 -8.86 -20.96
N LEU A 254 13.41 -9.52 -21.60
CA LEU A 254 12.14 -9.94 -20.98
C LEU A 254 12.30 -10.88 -19.78
N LEU A 255 13.38 -11.68 -19.75
CA LEU A 255 13.67 -12.56 -18.61
C LEU A 255 14.05 -11.78 -17.34
N GLY A 256 14.57 -10.57 -17.48
CA GLY A 256 14.85 -9.67 -16.36
C GLY A 256 13.58 -9.05 -15.77
N ASP A 257 12.52 -8.89 -16.56
CA ASP A 257 11.26 -8.27 -16.13
C ASP A 257 10.49 -9.21 -15.18
N GLU A 258 10.24 -8.75 -13.95
CA GLU A 258 9.50 -9.51 -12.94
C GLU A 258 8.07 -9.81 -13.37
N TRP A 259 7.41 -8.84 -14.01
CA TRP A 259 6.04 -9.00 -14.46
C TRP A 259 5.98 -10.06 -15.56
N TYR A 260 6.86 -9.97 -16.55
CA TYR A 260 6.89 -10.94 -17.66
C TYR A 260 7.15 -12.36 -17.15
N ARG A 261 8.09 -12.55 -16.21
CA ARG A 261 8.37 -13.87 -15.61
C ARG A 261 7.16 -14.49 -14.93
N ARG A 262 6.34 -13.68 -14.24
CA ARG A 262 5.11 -14.15 -13.58
C ARG A 262 3.99 -14.39 -14.59
N ALA A 263 3.89 -13.55 -15.61
CA ALA A 263 2.76 -13.53 -16.53
C ALA A 263 2.93 -14.45 -17.75
N ARG A 264 4.16 -14.83 -18.14
CA ARG A 264 4.45 -15.56 -19.40
C ARG A 264 3.67 -16.87 -19.60
N ASN A 265 3.30 -17.56 -18.51
CA ASN A 265 2.58 -18.83 -18.59
C ASN A 265 1.05 -18.65 -18.64
N ASP A 266 0.55 -17.48 -18.23
CA ASP A 266 -0.87 -17.15 -18.10
C ASP A 266 -1.22 -15.87 -18.88
N LEU A 267 -0.46 -15.59 -19.94
CA LEU A 267 -0.60 -14.34 -20.68
C LEU A 267 -1.92 -14.35 -21.47
N ARG A 268 -2.89 -13.58 -20.98
CA ARG A 268 -4.20 -13.40 -21.62
C ARG A 268 -4.27 -12.17 -22.51
N PHE A 269 -3.15 -11.48 -22.70
CA PHE A 269 -3.07 -10.20 -23.38
C PHE A 269 -2.45 -10.32 -24.77
N GLU A 270 -2.89 -9.44 -25.65
CA GLU A 270 -2.17 -8.95 -26.82
C GLU A 270 -0.67 -8.72 -26.54
N THR A 271 0.27 -9.46 -27.13
CA THR A 271 1.69 -9.05 -27.09
C THR A 271 2.21 -8.64 -28.46
N LEU A 272 2.79 -7.45 -28.52
CA LEU A 272 3.48 -6.91 -29.70
C LEU A 272 4.94 -6.62 -29.36
N LYS A 273 5.82 -6.67 -30.36
CA LYS A 273 7.18 -6.14 -30.21
C LYS A 273 7.21 -4.65 -30.52
N GLU A 274 8.26 -3.96 -30.10
CA GLU A 274 8.45 -2.56 -30.50
C GLU A 274 8.39 -2.40 -32.03
N ASP A 275 9.07 -3.28 -32.77
CA ASP A 275 9.09 -3.27 -34.23
C ASP A 275 7.70 -3.34 -34.87
N ASP A 276 6.76 -4.07 -34.27
CA ASP A 276 5.38 -4.18 -34.78
C ASP A 276 4.61 -2.87 -34.66
N ILE A 277 5.01 -1.98 -33.75
CA ILE A 277 4.30 -0.72 -33.50
C ILE A 277 4.96 0.48 -34.17
N ARG A 278 6.23 0.35 -34.55
CA ARG A 278 7.03 1.43 -35.18
C ARG A 278 6.36 2.00 -36.42
N ILE A 279 5.70 1.16 -37.19
CA ILE A 279 4.92 1.55 -38.36
C ILE A 279 3.90 2.66 -38.04
N TYR A 280 3.34 2.67 -36.83
CA TYR A 280 2.36 3.65 -36.38
C TYR A 280 2.96 4.88 -35.73
N VAL A 281 4.10 4.75 -35.06
CA VAL A 281 4.66 5.81 -34.21
C VAL A 281 5.84 6.54 -34.82
N ASP A 282 6.59 5.93 -35.74
CA ASP A 282 7.85 6.48 -36.24
C ASP A 282 7.65 7.90 -36.82
N PRO A 283 8.46 8.90 -36.40
CA PRO A 283 8.33 10.24 -36.92
C PRO A 283 8.61 10.26 -38.43
N ARG A 284 7.93 11.16 -39.15
CA ARG A 284 8.22 11.44 -40.56
C ARG A 284 9.59 12.07 -40.75
#